data_AF-A0A3D5ZH65-F1
#
_entry.id   AF-A0A3D5ZH65-F1
#
_cell.length_a   1.000
_cell.length_b   1.000
_cell.length_c   1.000
_cell.angle_alpha   90.00
_cell.angle_beta   90.00
_cell.angle_gamma   90.00
#
_symmetry.space_group_name_H-M   'P 1'
#
loop_
_entity.id
_entity.type
_entity.pdbx_description
1 polymer ?
#
loop_
_entity_poly.entity_id
_entity_poly.type
_entity_poly.pdbx_seq_one_letter_code
_entity_poly.pdbx_strand_id
1 'polypeptide(L)'
;MPRYFLVIEYEGTEFSGWQRQDGAPSVQQSLEDALARLGEENCLVYGAGRTDAGVHAEFMVAHVDLARHWSAHKLPFAINAQT
;
A
#
# COMPACT_ATOMS: atom_id res chain seq x y z
N MET A 1 -7.95 0.67 -16.71
CA MET A 1 -7.38 0.70 -15.35
C MET A 1 -6.08 1.48 -15.41
N PRO A 2 -6.04 2.74 -14.94
CA PRO A 2 -4.79 3.49 -14.82
C PRO A 2 -3.85 2.86 -13.78
N ARG A 3 -2.55 2.85 -14.10
CA ARG A 3 -1.48 2.42 -13.20
C ARG A 3 -0.91 3.62 -12.44
N TYR A 4 -0.82 3.49 -11.12
CA TYR A 4 -0.21 4.49 -10.24
C TYR A 4 1.07 3.95 -9.63
N PHE A 5 2.08 4.82 -9.52
CA PHE A 5 3.26 4.57 -8.71
C PHE A 5 3.10 5.30 -7.38
N LEU A 6 3.29 4.59 -6.29
CA LEU A 6 3.22 5.08 -4.93
C LEU A 6 4.64 5.13 -4.37
N VAL A 7 4.96 6.19 -3.65
CA VAL A 7 6.17 6.31 -2.84
C VAL A 7 5.70 6.34 -1.39
N ILE A 8 6.12 5.34 -0.62
CA ILE A 8 5.52 4.99 0.67
C ILE A 8 6.59 5.06 1.75
N GLU A 9 6.26 5.74 2.83
CA GLU A 9 6.99 5.71 4.10
C GLU A 9 6.20 4.85 5.09
N TYR A 10 6.90 4.04 5.89
CA TYR A 10 6.29 3.31 6.99
C TYR A 10 7.30 2.96 8.09
N GLU A 11 6.79 2.94 9.32
CA GLU A 11 7.48 2.34 10.45
C GLU A 11 7.14 0.84 10.51
N GLY A 12 8.15 -0.03 10.37
CA GLY A 12 7.94 -1.48 10.29
C GLY A 12 7.68 -2.20 11.60
N THR A 13 7.79 -1.54 12.77
CA THR A 13 7.85 -2.19 14.09
C THR A 13 6.68 -3.13 14.37
N GLU A 14 5.47 -2.74 13.99
CA GLU A 14 4.24 -3.53 14.20
C GLU A 14 3.89 -4.43 13.01
N PHE A 15 4.69 -4.42 11.94
CA PHE A 15 4.47 -5.20 10.73
C PHE A 15 5.37 -6.44 10.68
N SER A 16 4.78 -7.55 10.24
CA SER A 16 5.49 -8.79 9.90
C SER A 16 6.14 -8.72 8.50
N GLY A 17 6.59 -7.51 8.12
CA GLY A 17 7.25 -7.20 6.86
C GLY A 17 6.32 -6.59 5.82
N TRP A 18 6.84 -6.47 4.60
CA TRP A 18 6.11 -5.90 3.48
C TRP A 18 4.97 -6.80 3.00
N GLN A 19 5.30 -8.06 2.70
CA GLN A 19 4.42 -8.96 1.97
C GLN A 19 3.27 -9.46 2.86
N ARG A 20 2.04 -9.48 2.31
CA ARG A 20 0.89 -10.10 2.96
C ARG A 20 1.12 -11.58 3.28
N GLN A 21 0.73 -11.97 4.49
CA GLN A 21 0.77 -13.34 5.01
C GLN A 21 -0.50 -13.59 5.83
N ASP A 22 -0.88 -14.85 5.98
CA ASP A 22 -2.07 -15.21 6.75
C ASP A 22 -1.89 -14.91 8.24
N GLY A 23 -2.81 -14.14 8.81
CA GLY A 23 -2.88 -13.90 10.26
C GLY A 23 -1.83 -12.95 10.84
N ALA A 24 -1.05 -12.25 10.02
CA ALA A 24 -0.04 -11.30 10.47
C ALA A 24 -0.17 -9.94 9.75
N PRO A 25 -0.05 -8.80 10.46
CA PRO A 25 -0.11 -7.48 9.84
C PRO A 25 1.05 -7.28 8.86
N SER A 26 0.77 -6.73 7.68
CA SER A 26 1.80 -6.37 6.69
C SER A 26 1.49 -5.03 6.04
N VAL A 27 2.53 -4.36 5.55
CA VAL A 27 2.38 -3.07 4.87
C VAL A 27 1.54 -3.21 3.60
N GLN A 28 1.76 -4.27 2.83
CA GLN A 28 0.99 -4.55 1.62
C GLN A 28 -0.51 -4.68 1.93
N GLN A 29 -0.88 -5.46 2.94
CA GLN A 29 -2.28 -5.66 3.30
C GLN A 29 -2.92 -4.36 3.78
N SER A 30 -2.22 -3.55 4.59
CA SER A 30 -2.73 -2.24 5.03
C SER A 30 -3.02 -1.29 3.86
N LEU A 31 -2.17 -1.26 2.84
CA LEU A 31 -2.40 -0.46 1.63
C LEU A 31 -3.59 -0.99 0.81
N GLU A 32 -3.68 -2.31 0.63
CA GLU A 32 -4.79 -2.96 -0.08
C GLU A 32 -6.13 -2.72 0.65
N ASP A 33 -6.16 -2.78 1.97
CA ASP A 33 -7.35 -2.49 2.79
C ASP A 33 -7.75 -1.01 2.73
N ALA A 34 -6.79 -0.10 2.77
CA ALA A 34 -7.04 1.33 2.60
C ALA A 34 -7.67 1.62 1.23
N LEU A 35 -7.16 1.00 0.16
CA LEU A 35 -7.71 1.13 -1.18
C LEU A 35 -9.12 0.51 -1.29
N ALA A 36 -9.35 -0.65 -0.67
CA ALA A 36 -10.67 -1.27 -0.61
C ALA A 36 -11.71 -0.36 0.06
N ARG A 37 -11.36 0.32 1.16
CA ARG A 37 -12.22 1.33 1.84
C ARG A 37 -12.57 2.52 0.94
N LEU A 38 -11.73 2.83 -0.05
CA LEU A 38 -11.99 3.85 -1.05
C LEU A 38 -12.84 3.37 -2.24
N GLY A 39 -13.24 2.09 -2.24
CA GLY A 39 -14.03 1.45 -3.30
C GLY A 39 -13.18 0.82 -4.41
N GLU A 40 -11.87 0.65 -4.20
CA GLU A 40 -10.98 -0.09 -5.12
C GLU A 40 -10.86 -1.55 -4.64
N GLU A 41 -11.97 -2.28 -4.70
CA GLU A 41 -12.03 -3.67 -4.26
C GLU A 41 -11.11 -4.56 -5.09
N ASN A 42 -10.43 -5.50 -4.42
CA ASN A 42 -9.55 -6.52 -5.03
C ASN A 42 -8.33 -5.98 -5.81
N CYS A 43 -7.89 -4.74 -5.55
CA CYS A 43 -6.62 -4.27 -6.10
C CYS A 43 -5.44 -4.96 -5.40
N LEU A 44 -4.37 -5.24 -6.15
CA LEU A 44 -3.13 -5.80 -5.63
C LEU A 44 -2.01 -4.76 -5.72
N VAL A 45 -1.31 -4.55 -4.62
CA VAL A 45 -0.18 -3.63 -4.54
C VAL A 45 1.12 -4.39 -4.73
N TYR A 46 1.90 -4.00 -5.73
CA TYR A 46 3.18 -4.63 -6.07
C TYR A 46 4.33 -3.73 -5.63
N GLY A 47 5.04 -4.12 -4.58
CA GLY A 47 6.25 -3.42 -4.11
C GLY A 47 7.45 -3.61 -5.03
N ALA A 48 8.35 -2.63 -5.07
CA ALA A 48 9.63 -2.71 -5.77
C ALA A 48 10.60 -3.69 -5.08
N GLY A 49 10.38 -3.98 -3.80
CA GLY A 49 11.11 -4.96 -3.02
C GLY A 49 10.26 -5.49 -1.88
N ARG A 50 10.85 -6.40 -1.10
CA ARG A 50 10.28 -6.89 0.17
C ARG A 50 11.16 -6.42 1.31
N THR A 51 10.54 -6.12 2.44
CA THR A 51 11.24 -5.92 3.71
C THR A 51 10.80 -6.98 4.70
N ASP A 52 11.73 -7.41 5.56
CA ASP A 52 11.45 -8.35 6.64
C ASP A 52 10.69 -7.68 7.78
N ALA A 53 10.21 -8.47 8.75
CA ALA A 53 9.51 -7.99 9.93
C ALA A 53 10.32 -6.95 10.71
N GLY A 54 9.67 -5.86 11.14
CA GLY A 54 10.31 -4.77 11.86
C GLY A 54 11.11 -3.78 11.00
N VAL A 55 11.38 -4.07 9.73
CA VAL A 55 12.17 -3.18 8.86
C VAL A 55 11.34 -1.98 8.40
N HIS A 56 11.88 -0.78 8.52
CA HIS A 56 11.26 0.48 8.10
C HIS A 56 11.60 0.83 6.64
N ALA A 57 10.86 1.76 6.05
CA ALA A 57 11.23 2.38 4.77
C ALA A 57 10.77 3.84 4.71
N GLU A 58 11.61 4.72 4.15
CA GLU A 58 11.28 6.13 3.88
C GLU A 58 10.74 6.32 2.45
N PHE A 59 11.24 5.52 1.49
CA PHE A 59 10.91 5.66 0.07
C PHE A 59 10.68 4.30 -0.61
N MET A 60 9.82 3.45 -0.03
CA MET A 60 9.41 2.21 -0.69
C MET A 60 8.54 2.55 -1.91
N VAL A 61 8.95 2.11 -3.09
CA VAL A 61 8.16 2.27 -4.31
C VAL A 61 7.23 1.08 -4.48
N ALA A 62 5.98 1.31 -4.85
CA ALA A 62 5.04 0.27 -5.27
C ALA A 62 4.20 0.74 -6.47
N HIS A 63 3.56 -0.19 -7.17
CA HIS A 63 2.54 0.15 -8.15
C HIS A 63 1.23 -0.59 -7.91
N VAL A 64 0.14 0.01 -8.37
CA VAL A 64 -1.21 -0.56 -8.32
C VAL A 64 -2.00 -0.12 -9.55
N ASP A 65 -2.79 -1.02 -10.11
CA ASP A 65 -3.78 -0.72 -11.14
C ASP A 65 -5.13 -0.50 -10.49
N LEU A 66 -5.73 0.68 -10.69
CA LEU A 66 -7.02 1.05 -10.09
C LEU A 66 -8.14 1.03 -11.15
N ALA A 67 -9.36 0.74 -10.71
CA ALA A 67 -10.52 0.67 -11.58
C ALA A 67 -10.93 2.07 -12.07
N ARG A 68 -10.96 3.05 -11.17
CA ARG A 68 -11.32 4.43 -11.50
C ARG A 68 -10.10 5.32 -11.70
N HIS A 69 -10.31 6.43 -12.38
CA HIS A 69 -9.30 7.46 -12.51
C HIS A 69 -9.26 8.34 -11.25
N TRP A 70 -8.10 8.41 -10.63
CA TRP A 70 -7.78 9.31 -9.53
C TRP A 70 -6.87 10.44 -9.99
N SER A 71 -7.02 11.61 -9.35
CA SER A 71 -5.99 12.64 -9.39
C SER A 71 -4.76 12.14 -8.62
N ALA A 72 -3.60 12.07 -9.27
CA ALA A 72 -2.35 11.63 -8.65
C ALA A 72 -1.97 12.45 -7.41
N HIS A 73 -2.34 13.74 -7.38
CA HIS A 73 -2.12 14.59 -6.21
C HIS A 73 -3.08 14.30 -5.05
N LYS A 74 -4.30 13.81 -5.31
CA LYS A 74 -5.31 13.55 -4.26
C LYS A 74 -5.26 12.14 -3.71
N LEU A 75 -4.82 11.18 -4.52
CA LEU A 75 -4.79 9.76 -4.15
C LEU A 75 -4.01 9.49 -2.85
N PRO A 76 -2.80 10.04 -2.62
CA PRO A 76 -2.07 9.81 -1.37
C PRO A 76 -2.84 10.28 -0.14
N PHE A 77 -3.43 11.47 -0.18
CA PHE A 77 -4.25 11.99 0.92
C PHE A 77 -5.49 11.13 1.19
N ALA A 78 -6.11 10.59 0.14
CA ALA A 78 -7.26 9.71 0.28
C ALA A 78 -6.87 8.37 0.93
N ILE A 79 -5.74 7.77 0.54
CA ILE A 79 -5.20 6.53 1.11
C ILE A 79 -4.85 6.76 2.58
N ASN A 80 -4.08 7.81 2.89
CA ASN A 80 -3.62 8.11 4.25
C ASN A 80 -4.78 8.43 5.21
N ALA A 81 -5.94 8.84 4.72
CA ALA A 81 -7.13 9.05 5.54
C ALA A 81 -7.83 7.75 5.96
N GLN A 82 -7.37 6.58 5.49
CA GLN A 82 -7.96 5.25 5.81
C GLN A 82 -7.11 4.41 6.77
N THR A 83 -5.88 4.83 7.02
CA THR A 83 -4.86 4.13 7.81
C THR A 83 -4.77 4.67 9.23
#